data_AF-A0A1M7TAW9-F1
#
_entry.id   AF-A0A1M7TAW9-F1
#
_cell.length_a   1.000
_cell.length_b   1.000
_cell.length_c   1.000
_cell.angle_alpha   90.00
_cell.angle_beta   90.00
_cell.angle_gamma   90.00
#
_symmetry.space_group_name_H-M   'P 1'
#
loop_
_entity.id
_entity.type
_entity.pdbx_description
1 polymer ?
#
loop_
_entity_poly.entity_id
_entity_poly.type
_entity_poly.pdbx_seq_one_letter_code
_entity_poly.pdbx_strand_id
1 'polypeptide(L)' 'MPVPQVETRAADLRSALDACFADHPRLRGYVLDEQGCLRENVVIFIDGQRARDPKRLDDALAPQSQVYILQALSGG' A
#
# COMPACT_ATOMS: atom_id res chain seq x y z
N MET A 1 -17.95 -6.67 -0.02
CA MET A 1 -17.17 -6.45 1.22
C MET A 1 -16.74 -4.99 1.22
N PRO A 2 -16.86 -4.22 2.31
CA PRO A 2 -16.39 -2.84 2.32
C PRO A 2 -14.88 -2.80 2.09
N VAL A 3 -14.41 -1.83 1.31
CA VAL A 3 -12.97 -1.58 1.14
C VAL A 3 -12.45 -1.05 2.47
N PRO A 4 -11.49 -1.71 3.13
CA PRO A 4 -10.95 -1.23 4.40
C PRO A 4 -10.25 0.12 4.19
N GLN A 5 -10.50 1.05 5.11
CA GLN A 5 -9.83 2.34 5.17
C GLN A 5 -9.12 2.46 6.51
N VAL A 6 -7.89 2.93 6.48
CA VAL A 6 -7.03 3.09 7.67
C VAL A 6 -6.51 4.51 7.68
N GLU A 7 -6.68 5.21 8.79
CA GLU A 7 -6.03 6.49 9.05
C GLU A 7 -4.74 6.26 9.84
N THR A 8 -3.65 6.91 9.44
CA THR A 8 -2.35 6.75 10.10
C THR A 8 -1.57 8.06 10.11
N ARG A 9 -0.66 8.20 11.07
CA ARG A 9 0.29 9.31 11.18
C ARG A 9 1.67 8.98 10.60
N ALA A 10 1.79 7.87 9.89
CA ALA A 10 3.02 7.46 9.24
C ALA A 10 3.50 8.53 8.24
N ALA A 11 4.80 8.80 8.24
CA ALA A 11 5.44 9.77 7.35
C ALA A 11 6.02 9.13 6.09
N ASP A 12 5.89 7.80 5.94
CA ASP A 12 6.36 7.04 4.80
C ASP A 12 5.44 5.85 4.50
N LEU A 13 5.51 5.36 3.27
CA LEU A 13 4.65 4.28 2.79
C LEU A 13 4.86 2.95 3.54
N ARG A 14 6.07 2.62 3.97
CA ARG A 14 6.37 1.37 4.69
C ARG A 14 5.66 1.35 6.04
N SER A 15 5.85 2.42 6.81
CA SER A 15 5.23 2.64 8.10
C SER A 15 3.70 2.68 7.99
N ALA A 16 3.16 3.28 6.93
CA ALA A 16 1.72 3.30 6.67
C ALA A 16 1.15 1.91 6.38
N LEU A 17 1.86 1.11 5.57
CA LEU A 17 1.48 -0.28 5.30
C LEU A 17 1.55 -1.15 6.55
N ASP A 18 2.59 -1.02 7.37
CA ASP A 18 2.70 -1.79 8.60
C ASP A 18 1.58 -1.45 9.60
N ALA A 19 1.18 -0.18 9.71
CA ALA A 19 -0.01 0.22 10.48
C ALA A 19 -1.29 -0.43 9.93
N CYS A 20 -1.48 -0.39 8.61
CA CYS A 20 -2.61 -1.03 7.94
C CYS A 20 -2.64 -2.55 8.18
N PHE A 21 -1.49 -3.21 8.17
CA PHE A 21 -1.40 -4.66 8.41
C PHE A 21 -1.59 -5.04 9.87
N ALA A 22 -1.28 -4.16 10.82
CA ALA A 22 -1.58 -4.40 12.23
C ALA A 22 -3.09 -4.52 12.45
N ASP A 23 -3.88 -3.62 11.84
CA ASP A 23 -5.34 -3.61 11.94
C ASP A 23 -6.00 -4.65 11.01
N HIS A 24 -5.36 -4.94 9.87
CA HIS A 24 -5.85 -5.88 8.86
C HIS A 24 -4.76 -6.88 8.40
N PRO A 25 -4.37 -7.87 9.23
CA PRO A 25 -3.25 -8.77 8.94
C PRO A 25 -3.35 -9.53 7.61
N ARG A 26 -4.57 -9.83 7.17
CA ARG A 26 -4.83 -10.50 5.89
C ARG A 26 -4.40 -9.68 4.67
N LEU A 27 -4.39 -8.35 4.76
CA LEU A 27 -3.96 -7.48 3.67
C LEU A 27 -2.48 -7.62 3.37
N ARG A 28 -1.64 -7.99 4.35
CA ARG A 28 -0.19 -8.13 4.13
C ARG A 28 0.12 -9.11 3.00
N GLY A 29 -0.50 -10.30 3.04
CA GLY A 29 -0.32 -11.31 2.00
C GLY A 29 -0.97 -10.95 0.66
N TYR A 30 -1.93 -10.04 0.64
CA TYR A 30 -2.55 -9.51 -0.57
C TYR A 30 -1.68 -8.43 -1.24
N VAL A 31 -1.07 -7.53 -0.45
CA VAL A 31 -0.28 -6.40 -0.95
C VAL A 31 1.17 -6.80 -1.23
N LEU A 32 1.77 -7.58 -0.33
CA LEU A 32 3.19 -7.94 -0.37
C LEU A 32 3.40 -9.42 -0.68
N ASP A 33 4.56 -9.71 -1.28
CA ASP A 33 5.11 -11.06 -1.36
C ASP A 33 5.83 -11.47 -0.06
N GLU A 34 6.41 -12.67 -0.05
CA GLU A 34 7.12 -13.23 1.10
C GLU A 34 8.45 -12.51 1.39
N GLN A 35 8.99 -11.73 0.45
CA GLN A 35 10.18 -10.90 0.62
C GLN A 35 9.84 -9.49 1.12
N GLY A 36 8.55 -9.17 1.27
CA GLY A 36 8.08 -7.85 1.69
C GLY A 36 8.07 -6.82 0.56
N CYS A 37 8.24 -7.24 -0.68
CA CYS A 37 8.11 -6.40 -1.87
C CYS A 37 6.64 -6.36 -2.32
N LEU A 38 6.27 -5.30 -3.04
CA LEU A 38 4.94 -5.17 -3.64
C LEU A 38 4.70 -6.29 -4.65
N ARG A 39 3.55 -6.97 -4.57
CA ARG A 39 3.18 -8.00 -5.54
C ARG A 39 3.05 -7.43 -6.94
N GLU A 40 3.39 -8.24 -7.94
CA GLU A 40 3.37 -7.87 -9.36
C GLU A 40 2.01 -7.32 -9.84
N ASN A 41 0.91 -7.86 -9.32
CA ASN A 41 -0.45 -7.49 -9.73
C ASN A 41 -1.04 -6.37 -8.86
N VAL A 42 -0.26 -5.80 -7.95
CA VAL A 42 -0.70 -4.71 -7.06
C VAL A 42 0.04 -3.42 -7.42
N VAL A 43 -0.69 -2.32 -7.44
CA VAL A 43 -0.14 -0.98 -7.67
C VAL A 43 -0.56 -0.08 -6.53
N ILE A 44 0.39 0.71 -6.03
CA ILE A 44 0.16 1.74 -5.02
C ILE A 44 0.29 3.11 -5.66
N PHE A 45 -0.67 3.98 -5.39
CA PHE A 45 -0.62 5.40 -5.71
C PHE A 45 -0.61 6.23 -4.43
N ILE A 46 0.21 7.28 -4.42
CA ILE A 46 0.30 8.31 -3.39
C ILE A 46 -0.02 9.62 -4.07
N ASP A 47 -1.12 10.27 -3.67
CA ASP A 47 -1.56 11.56 -4.24
C ASP A 47 -1.63 11.53 -5.78
N GLY A 48 -2.09 10.40 -6.32
CA GLY A 48 -2.23 10.16 -7.76
C GLY A 48 -0.94 9.75 -8.49
N GLN A 49 0.20 9.71 -7.81
CA GLN A 49 1.48 9.25 -8.38
C GLN A 49 1.79 7.82 -7.96
N ARG A 50 2.30 7.00 -8.88
CA ARG A 50 2.68 5.62 -8.55
C ARG A 50 3.88 5.62 -7.58
N ALA A 51 3.86 4.73 -6.60
CA ALA A 51 4.99 4.51 -5.68
C ALA A 51 6.28 4.24 -6.47
N ARG A 52 7.38 4.87 -6.07
CA ARG A 52 8.61 4.94 -6.88
C ARG A 52 9.34 3.62 -6.96
N ASP A 53 9.43 2.90 -5.84
CA ASP A 53 10.16 1.65 -5.73
C ASP A 53 9.30 0.58 -5.02
N PRO A 54 8.83 -0.45 -5.75
CA PRO A 54 7.98 -1.50 -5.20
C PRO A 54 8.68 -2.39 -4.15
N LYS A 55 10.02 -2.35 -4.07
CA LYS A 55 10.79 -3.11 -3.07
C LYS A 55 10.99 -2.30 -1.80
N ARG A 56 11.34 -1.02 -1.93
CA ARG A 56 11.62 -0.14 -0.78
C ARG A 56 10.35 0.35 -0.10
N LEU A 57 9.38 0.83 -0.88
CA LEU A 57 8.15 1.47 -0.40
C LEU A 57 8.44 2.53 0.69
N ASP A 58 9.47 3.34 0.50
CA ASP A 58 9.91 4.40 1.43
C ASP A 58 9.54 5.80 0.93
N ASP A 59 8.56 5.88 0.04
CA ASP A 59 7.96 7.13 -0.42
C ASP A 59 7.44 7.94 0.78
N ALA A 60 7.87 9.20 0.87
CA ALA A 60 7.44 10.11 1.92
C ALA A 60 5.96 10.48 1.74
N LEU A 61 5.23 10.55 2.86
CA LEU A 61 3.82 10.93 2.94
C LEU A 61 3.69 12.27 3.67
N ALA A 62 2.88 13.17 3.12
CA ALA A 62 2.45 14.36 3.83
C ALA A 62 1.30 14.02 4.80
N PRO A 63 1.00 14.85 5.80
CA PRO A 63 -0.07 14.58 6.77
C PRO A 63 -1.47 14.38 6.18
N GLN A 64 -1.71 14.84 4.95
CA GLN A 64 -2.97 14.70 4.22
C GLN A 64 -2.84 13.81 2.97
N SER A 65 -1.70 13.14 2.79
CA SER A 65 -1.49 12.26 1.63
C SER A 65 -2.50 11.12 1.64
N GLN A 66 -2.99 10.76 0.46
CA GLN A 66 -3.88 9.62 0.27
C GLN A 66 -3.16 8.50 -0.46
N VAL A 67 -3.23 7.30 0.13
CA VAL A 67 -2.62 6.09 -0.42
C VAL A 67 -3.71 5.16 -0.94
N TYR A 68 -3.63 4.83 -2.22
CA TYR A 68 -4.56 3.92 -2.88
C TYR A 68 -3.83 2.63 -3.29
N ILE A 69 -4.40 1.49 -2.92
CA ILE A 69 -3.89 0.17 -3.28
C ILE A 69 -4.88 -0.48 -4.23
N LEU A 70 -4.44 -0.78 -5.45
CA LEU A 70 -5.28 -1.39 -6.49
C LEU A 70 -4.65 -2.68 -6.97
N GLN A 71 -5.49 -3.66 -7.31
CA GLN A 71 -5.06 -4.84 -8.06
C GLN A 71 -5.35 -4.59 -9.54
N ALA A 72 -4.37 -4.90 -10.39
CA ALA A 72 -4.58 -4.98 -11.82
C ALA A 72 -5.57 -6.12 -12.10
N LEU A 73 -6.77 -5.78 -12.56
CA LEU A 73 -7.71 -6.75 -13.09
C LEU A 73 -7.32 -6.97 -14.54
N SER A 74 -6.80 -8.15 -14.87
CA SER A 74 -6.57 -8.53 -16.26
C SER A 74 -7.93 -8.53 -16.96
N GLY A 75 -8.17 -7.52 -17.80
CA GLY A 75 -9.32 -7.52 -18.71
C GLY A 75 -9.24 -8.78 -19.56
N GLY A 76 -10.27 -9.63 -19.45
CA GLY A 76 -10.46 -10.76 -20.35
C GLY A 76 -10.77 -10.31 -21.77
#